data_AF-A0A9D4ZQU2-F1
#
_entry.id   AF-A0A9D4ZQU2-F1
#
_cell.length_a   1.000
_cell.length_b   1.000
_cell.length_c   1.000
_cell.angle_alpha   90.00
_cell.angle_beta   90.00
_cell.angle_gamma   90.00
#
_symmetry.space_group_name_H-M   'P 1'
#
loop_
_entity.id
_entity.type
_entity.pdbx_description
1 polymer ?
#
loop_
_entity_poly.entity_id
_entity_poly.type
_entity_poly.pdbx_seq_one_letter_code
_entity_poly.pdbx_strand_id
1 'polypeptide(L)'
;MQCNSPFQYCDIVTSTTHKSLRGPRGGIIFFRKGQKRKSAGDDADHYDFEAKINFAVSHSIQGGPHNNRTAALAVALLQVDTPEFKAHICQVLKNAKALAAALQKKDCKMVTGGTDNHLMLWDLRPFKLTGMHFEKVCEKSGIILNKNAVYGDSGAMAPGGVRMGTPAMTSRGCLEEDFEIIAEFLYSALQIAMKVRNEQGHSQKAFLKGLQDNEEIEELRARVEKFALSFEMPGLDKGA
;
A
#
# COMPACT_ATOMS: atom_id res chain seq x y z
N MET A 1 13.77 13.59 3.68
CA MET A 1 12.81 12.74 4.41
C MET A 1 13.06 11.31 3.96
N GLN A 2 13.58 10.43 4.82
CA GLN A 2 13.91 9.04 4.46
C GLN A 2 13.57 8.13 5.66
N CYS A 3 13.03 6.95 5.40
CA CYS A 3 12.78 5.95 6.44
C CYS A 3 14.10 5.35 6.95
N ASN A 4 14.11 4.87 8.19
CA ASN A 4 15.28 4.21 8.78
C ASN A 4 15.67 2.94 7.99
N SER A 5 16.98 2.72 7.84
CA SER A 5 17.51 1.54 7.17
C SER A 5 17.58 0.36 8.15
N PRO A 6 16.91 -0.78 7.88
CA PRO A 6 16.99 -1.96 8.73
C PRO A 6 18.40 -2.59 8.72
N PHE A 7 19.18 -2.36 7.66
CA PHE A 7 20.54 -2.89 7.51
C PHE A 7 21.54 -2.43 8.58
N GLN A 8 21.20 -1.39 9.36
CA GLN A 8 22.04 -0.95 10.47
C GLN A 8 22.01 -1.94 11.65
N TYR A 9 20.92 -2.69 11.80
CA TYR A 9 20.66 -3.52 12.99
C TYR A 9 20.41 -4.99 12.65
N CYS A 10 19.75 -5.26 11.53
CA CYS A 10 19.35 -6.62 11.18
C CYS A 10 20.51 -7.43 10.58
N ASP A 11 20.50 -8.73 10.85
CA ASP A 11 21.41 -9.72 10.26
C ASP A 11 20.95 -10.16 8.87
N ILE A 12 19.63 -10.31 8.71
CA ILE A 12 18.96 -10.72 7.48
C ILE A 12 17.83 -9.73 7.20
N VAL A 13 17.74 -9.26 5.96
CA VAL A 13 16.66 -8.38 5.49
C VAL A 13 16.03 -9.00 4.25
N THR A 14 14.74 -9.32 4.32
CA THR A 14 13.98 -9.79 3.17
C THR A 14 13.11 -8.67 2.61
N SER A 15 12.90 -8.67 1.30
CA SER A 15 12.03 -7.67 0.67
C SER A 15 11.39 -8.21 -0.60
N THR A 16 10.21 -7.67 -0.92
CA THR A 16 9.59 -7.86 -2.24
C THR A 16 9.97 -6.74 -3.19
N THR A 17 10.08 -7.05 -4.47
CA THR A 17 10.63 -6.11 -5.46
C THR A 17 9.59 -5.28 -6.20
N HIS A 18 8.30 -5.51 -6.00
CA HIS A 18 7.21 -4.94 -6.80
C HIS A 18 6.38 -3.86 -6.12
N LYS A 19 6.65 -3.56 -4.84
CA LYS A 19 5.88 -2.57 -4.06
C LYS A 19 6.45 -1.17 -4.29
N SER A 20 6.90 -0.50 -3.24
CA SER A 20 7.55 0.82 -3.35
C SER A 20 8.84 0.78 -4.18
N LEU A 21 9.48 -0.38 -4.36
CA LEU A 21 10.64 -0.55 -5.25
C LEU A 21 10.27 -0.50 -6.74
N ARG A 22 8.98 -0.65 -7.09
CA ARG A 22 8.45 -0.51 -8.46
C ARG A 22 9.05 -1.45 -9.52
N GLY A 23 9.63 -2.57 -9.11
CA GLY A 23 10.17 -3.61 -9.99
C GLY A 23 9.22 -4.76 -10.29
N PRO A 24 9.71 -5.89 -10.84
CA PRO A 24 8.88 -7.05 -11.13
C PRO A 24 8.42 -7.77 -9.86
N ARG A 25 7.42 -8.64 -9.97
CA ARG A 25 7.05 -9.55 -8.86
C ARG A 25 8.18 -10.55 -8.59
N GLY A 26 8.79 -10.43 -7.43
CA GLY A 26 9.87 -11.28 -6.94
C GLY A 26 10.23 -10.93 -5.49
N GLY A 27 11.27 -11.58 -4.98
CA GLY A 27 11.82 -11.37 -3.64
C GLY A 27 13.35 -11.31 -3.66
N ILE A 28 13.92 -10.62 -2.67
CA ILE A 28 15.37 -10.54 -2.41
C ILE A 28 15.61 -10.85 -0.93
N ILE A 29 16.68 -11.59 -0.67
CA ILE A 29 17.17 -11.89 0.67
C ILE A 29 18.58 -11.32 0.78
N PHE A 30 18.74 -10.31 1.64
CA PHE A 30 20.05 -9.79 2.02
C PHE A 30 20.50 -10.44 3.32
N PHE A 31 21.78 -10.70 3.44
CA PHE A 31 22.39 -11.29 4.64
C PHE A 31 23.78 -10.69 4.87
N ARG A 32 24.16 -10.58 6.14
CA ARG A 32 25.52 -10.16 6.52
C ARG A 32 26.55 -11.21 6.11
N LYS A 33 27.75 -10.73 5.78
CA LYS A 33 28.95 -11.52 5.51
C LYS A 33 30.11 -10.96 6.34
N GLY A 34 31.14 -11.78 6.56
CA GLY A 34 32.36 -11.38 7.28
C GLY A 34 32.24 -11.51 8.79
N GLN A 35 33.05 -10.73 9.51
CA GLN A 35 33.17 -10.83 10.96
C GLN A 35 31.90 -10.36 11.69
N LYS A 36 31.49 -11.08 12.73
CA LYS A 36 30.39 -10.66 13.61
C LYS A 36 30.85 -9.57 14.57
N ARG A 37 29.90 -8.76 15.05
CA ARG A 37 30.17 -7.93 16.24
C ARG A 37 30.31 -8.87 17.43
N LYS A 38 31.42 -8.78 18.16
CA LYS A 38 31.64 -9.56 19.38
C LYS A 38 30.51 -9.28 20.37
N SER A 39 29.77 -10.33 20.74
CA SER A 39 28.83 -10.31 21.86
C SER A 39 29.32 -11.29 22.92
N ALA A 40 29.02 -11.03 24.19
CA ALA A 40 29.43 -11.93 25.27
C ALA A 40 28.76 -13.30 25.10
N GLY A 41 29.56 -14.34 24.86
CA GLY A 41 29.10 -15.73 24.75
C GLY A 41 28.92 -16.29 23.34
N ASP A 42 29.34 -15.57 22.28
CA ASP A 42 29.34 -16.11 20.90
C ASP A 42 30.74 -16.63 20.54
N ASP A 43 30.87 -17.95 20.37
CA ASP A 43 32.12 -18.61 19.95
C ASP A 43 32.42 -18.42 18.46
N ALA A 44 31.44 -17.97 17.67
CA ALA A 44 31.57 -17.82 16.24
C ALA A 44 31.99 -16.39 15.84
N ASP A 45 33.21 -16.25 15.33
CA ASP A 45 33.75 -14.97 14.88
C ASP A 45 33.17 -14.45 13.54
N HIS A 46 32.51 -15.29 12.73
CA HIS A 46 32.05 -14.94 11.38
C HIS A 46 30.59 -15.34 11.11
N TYR A 47 29.92 -14.57 10.24
CA TYR A 47 28.59 -14.92 9.73
C TYR A 47 28.66 -16.10 8.75
N ASP A 48 27.73 -17.06 8.90
CA ASP A 48 27.63 -18.26 8.06
C ASP A 48 26.33 -18.32 7.23
N PHE A 49 25.69 -17.16 7.04
CA PHE A 49 24.38 -17.07 6.39
C PHE A 49 24.39 -17.40 4.90
N GLU A 50 25.46 -17.07 4.18
CA GLU A 50 25.51 -17.19 2.72
C GLU A 50 25.23 -18.61 2.22
N ALA A 51 25.97 -19.60 2.72
CA ALA A 51 25.80 -20.99 2.33
C ALA A 51 24.41 -21.52 2.71
N LYS A 52 23.94 -21.21 3.93
CA LYS A 52 22.65 -21.67 4.45
C LYS A 52 21.47 -21.10 3.66
N ILE A 53 21.48 -19.80 3.38
CA ILE A 53 20.39 -19.14 2.64
C ILE A 53 20.37 -19.59 1.19
N ASN A 54 21.53 -19.65 0.52
CA ASN A 54 21.60 -20.10 -0.87
C ASN A 54 21.11 -21.55 -1.03
N PHE A 55 21.47 -22.44 -0.09
CA PHE A 55 20.98 -23.82 -0.07
C PHE A 55 19.47 -23.92 0.24
N ALA A 56 18.95 -23.07 1.14
CA ALA A 56 17.53 -23.05 1.43
C ALA A 56 16.71 -22.64 0.20
N VAL A 57 17.18 -21.63 -0.54
CA VAL A 57 16.50 -21.14 -1.76
C VAL A 57 16.62 -22.16 -2.89
N SER A 58 17.86 -22.54 -3.24
CA SER A 58 18.15 -23.44 -4.34
C SER A 58 18.51 -24.82 -3.79
N HIS A 59 17.85 -25.87 -4.29
CA HIS A 59 17.98 -27.30 -3.89
C HIS A 59 17.13 -27.75 -2.70
N SER A 60 16.76 -26.85 -1.77
CA SER A 60 15.83 -27.21 -0.68
C SER A 60 14.37 -26.87 -1.01
N ILE A 61 14.04 -25.59 -1.25
CA ILE A 61 12.64 -25.15 -1.39
C ILE A 61 12.25 -24.91 -2.86
N GLN A 62 13.11 -24.30 -3.67
CA GLN A 62 12.81 -23.96 -5.06
C GLN A 62 13.61 -24.80 -6.06
N GLY A 63 13.05 -24.92 -7.28
CA GLY A 63 13.71 -25.51 -8.44
C GLY A 63 14.49 -24.49 -9.27
N GLY A 64 14.25 -24.47 -10.59
CA GLY A 64 14.95 -23.58 -11.50
C GLY A 64 14.59 -22.09 -11.33
N PRO A 65 15.56 -21.16 -11.45
CA PRO A 65 15.31 -19.72 -11.30
C PRO A 65 14.53 -19.13 -12.48
N HIS A 66 13.72 -18.13 -12.20
CA HIS A 66 12.99 -17.36 -13.23
C HIS A 66 13.87 -16.21 -13.77
N ASN A 67 14.78 -16.52 -14.69
CA ASN A 67 15.78 -15.57 -15.20
C ASN A 67 15.18 -14.30 -15.85
N ASN A 68 14.00 -14.39 -16.45
CA ASN A 68 13.27 -13.21 -16.94
C ASN A 68 12.91 -12.22 -15.82
N ARG A 69 12.57 -12.71 -14.62
CA ARG A 69 12.31 -11.88 -13.44
C ARG A 69 13.60 -11.30 -12.87
N THR A 70 14.68 -12.07 -12.87
CA THR A 70 16.01 -11.60 -12.46
C THR A 70 16.51 -10.46 -13.36
N ALA A 71 16.36 -10.60 -14.68
CA ALA A 71 16.71 -9.55 -15.64
C ALA A 71 15.87 -8.29 -15.43
N ALA A 72 14.55 -8.42 -15.31
CA ALA A 72 13.67 -7.27 -15.04
C ALA A 72 13.98 -6.61 -13.68
N LEU A 73 14.43 -7.38 -12.68
CA LEU A 73 14.85 -6.85 -11.39
C LEU A 73 16.13 -6.03 -11.52
N ALA A 74 17.12 -6.50 -12.28
CA ALA A 74 18.35 -5.74 -12.54
C ALA A 74 18.04 -4.37 -13.16
N VAL A 75 17.11 -4.32 -14.13
CA VAL A 75 16.63 -3.06 -14.72
C VAL A 75 15.98 -2.16 -13.66
N ALA A 76 15.10 -2.71 -12.83
CA ALA A 76 14.45 -1.95 -11.76
C ALA A 76 15.44 -1.41 -10.72
N LEU A 77 16.47 -2.17 -10.35
CA LEU A 77 17.50 -1.73 -9.41
C LEU A 77 18.34 -0.58 -9.99
N LEU A 78 18.62 -0.60 -11.30
CA LEU A 78 19.27 0.53 -11.97
C LEU A 78 18.39 1.80 -11.92
N GLN A 79 17.07 1.66 -12.11
CA GLN A 79 16.13 2.79 -11.97
C GLN A 79 16.03 3.31 -10.53
N VAL A 80 16.18 2.43 -9.53
CA VAL A 80 16.11 2.82 -8.11
C VAL A 80 17.31 3.66 -7.69
N ASP A 81 18.45 3.49 -8.34
CA ASP A 81 19.70 4.20 -8.03
C ASP A 81 19.79 5.60 -8.67
N THR A 82 18.70 6.11 -9.25
CA THR A 82 18.67 7.42 -9.88
C THR A 82 18.15 8.52 -8.94
N PRO A 83 18.58 9.79 -9.12
CA PRO A 83 18.04 10.90 -8.33
C PRO A 83 16.53 11.11 -8.52
N GLU A 84 15.98 10.80 -9.70
CA GLU A 84 14.54 10.87 -9.98
C GLU A 84 13.75 9.88 -9.11
N PHE A 85 14.29 8.67 -8.88
CA PHE A 85 13.64 7.71 -7.99
C PHE A 85 13.67 8.18 -6.53
N LYS A 86 14.77 8.80 -6.09
CA LYS A 86 14.83 9.43 -4.77
C LYS A 86 13.81 10.56 -4.63
N ALA A 87 13.65 11.40 -5.65
CA ALA A 87 12.62 12.44 -5.69
C ALA A 87 11.21 11.84 -5.65
N HIS A 88 10.95 10.78 -6.42
CA HIS A 88 9.69 10.03 -6.41
C HIS A 88 9.36 9.50 -5.02
N ILE A 89 10.30 8.85 -4.32
CA ILE A 89 10.05 8.34 -2.96
C ILE A 89 9.82 9.48 -1.95
N CYS A 90 10.51 10.62 -2.09
CA CYS A 90 10.20 11.80 -1.28
C CYS A 90 8.76 12.27 -1.52
N GLN A 91 8.31 12.29 -2.78
CA GLN A 91 6.94 12.67 -3.14
C GLN A 91 5.90 11.69 -2.58
N VAL A 92 6.18 10.38 -2.60
CA VAL A 92 5.32 9.34 -2.00
C VAL A 92 5.04 9.65 -0.52
N LEU A 93 6.06 10.05 0.23
CA LEU A 93 5.94 10.41 1.65
C LEU A 93 5.15 11.72 1.86
N LYS A 94 5.41 12.73 1.03
CA LYS A 94 4.66 14.01 1.09
C LYS A 94 3.18 13.80 0.80
N ASN A 95 2.87 13.06 -0.26
CA ASN A 95 1.51 12.69 -0.64
C ASN A 95 0.79 11.91 0.45
N ALA A 96 1.49 10.99 1.14
CA ALA A 96 0.90 10.23 2.24
C ALA A 96 0.55 11.15 3.42
N LYS A 97 1.40 12.12 3.74
CA LYS A 97 1.09 13.13 4.77
C LYS A 97 -0.06 14.04 4.37
N ALA A 98 -0.11 14.47 3.11
CA ALA A 98 -1.20 15.31 2.58
C ALA A 98 -2.55 14.58 2.65
N LEU A 99 -2.63 13.33 2.19
CA LEU A 99 -3.84 12.51 2.27
C LEU A 99 -4.30 12.29 3.71
N ALA A 100 -3.38 11.96 4.62
CA ALA A 100 -3.70 11.78 6.03
C ALA A 100 -4.28 13.07 6.64
N ALA A 101 -3.61 14.21 6.42
CA ALA A 101 -4.02 15.50 6.93
C ALA A 101 -5.39 15.93 6.37
N ALA A 102 -5.63 15.74 5.06
CA ALA A 102 -6.89 16.07 4.41
C ALA A 102 -8.07 15.26 4.97
N LEU A 103 -7.87 13.95 5.21
CA LEU A 103 -8.88 13.11 5.85
C LEU A 103 -9.09 13.51 7.32
N GLN A 104 -8.03 13.82 8.07
CA GLN A 104 -8.14 14.25 9.46
C GLN A 104 -8.90 15.56 9.63
N LYS A 105 -8.80 16.50 8.68
CA LYS A 105 -9.63 17.72 8.65
C LYS A 105 -11.14 17.44 8.56
N LYS A 106 -11.52 16.21 8.20
CA LYS A 106 -12.91 15.73 8.10
C LYS A 106 -13.27 14.74 9.21
N ASP A 107 -12.55 14.81 10.34
CA ASP A 107 -12.73 13.95 11.52
C ASP A 107 -12.49 12.45 11.25
N CYS A 108 -11.78 12.10 10.18
CA CYS A 108 -11.41 10.73 9.89
C CYS A 108 -10.24 10.27 10.77
N LYS A 109 -10.47 9.23 11.58
CA LYS A 109 -9.50 8.73 12.55
C LYS A 109 -8.43 7.82 11.90
N MET A 110 -7.21 8.31 11.80
CA MET A 110 -6.03 7.49 11.48
C MET A 110 -5.56 6.73 12.74
N VAL A 111 -5.17 5.45 12.61
CA VAL A 111 -4.85 4.58 13.76
C VAL A 111 -3.77 5.15 14.69
N THR A 112 -2.77 5.81 14.13
CA THR A 112 -1.68 6.48 14.89
C THR A 112 -1.75 8.01 14.80
N GLY A 113 -2.87 8.58 14.32
CA GLY A 113 -3.00 10.02 14.12
C GLY A 113 -2.19 10.59 12.95
N GLY A 114 -1.70 9.76 12.02
CA GLY A 114 -0.95 10.22 10.84
C GLY A 114 -0.19 9.08 10.16
N THR A 115 0.90 9.43 9.47
CA THR A 115 1.84 8.47 8.89
C THR A 115 3.25 9.03 8.72
N ASP A 116 4.24 8.17 8.89
CA ASP A 116 5.65 8.44 8.61
C ASP A 116 6.16 7.72 7.35
N ASN A 117 5.29 6.98 6.67
CA ASN A 117 5.66 6.17 5.51
C ASN A 117 4.66 6.35 4.34
N HIS A 118 4.57 5.36 3.46
CA HIS A 118 3.81 5.42 2.22
C HIS A 118 2.33 5.00 2.35
N LEU A 119 1.87 4.62 3.55
CA LEU A 119 0.52 4.14 3.79
C LEU A 119 -0.08 4.75 5.05
N MET A 120 -1.39 4.69 5.16
CA MET A 120 -2.11 4.94 6.41
C MET A 120 -3.19 3.88 6.61
N LEU A 121 -3.60 3.74 7.87
CA LEU A 121 -4.67 2.86 8.31
C LEU A 121 -5.78 3.71 8.91
N TRP A 122 -6.96 3.65 8.29
CA TRP A 122 -8.14 4.41 8.69
C TRP A 122 -9.10 3.52 9.48
N ASP A 123 -9.39 3.92 10.73
CA ASP A 123 -10.40 3.30 11.59
C ASP A 123 -11.81 3.82 11.23
N LEU A 124 -12.67 2.94 10.70
CA LEU A 124 -14.03 3.27 10.25
C LEU A 124 -15.09 3.03 11.32
N ARG A 125 -14.72 2.41 12.45
CA ARG A 125 -15.66 2.10 13.55
C ARG A 125 -16.36 3.33 14.14
N PRO A 126 -15.74 4.53 14.24
CA PRO A 126 -16.45 5.75 14.65
C PRO A 126 -17.66 6.08 13.77
N PHE A 127 -17.63 5.67 12.49
CA PHE A 127 -18.72 5.85 11.53
C PHE A 127 -19.69 4.66 11.51
N LYS A 128 -19.57 3.71 12.44
CA LYS A 128 -20.35 2.44 12.49
C LYS A 128 -20.26 1.62 11.20
N LEU A 129 -19.16 1.77 10.46
CA LEU A 129 -18.85 1.01 9.26
C LEU A 129 -17.77 -0.03 9.55
N THR A 130 -17.75 -1.05 8.70
CA THR A 130 -16.62 -1.99 8.61
C THR A 130 -15.87 -1.72 7.31
N GLY A 131 -14.62 -2.15 7.23
CA GLY A 131 -13.81 -2.06 6.01
C GLY A 131 -14.47 -2.75 4.82
N MET A 132 -15.29 -3.78 5.05
CA MET A 132 -16.05 -4.44 3.98
C MET A 132 -17.08 -3.51 3.33
N HIS A 133 -17.84 -2.73 4.14
CA HIS A 133 -18.83 -1.81 3.60
C HIS A 133 -18.16 -0.74 2.74
N PHE A 134 -17.11 -0.12 3.28
CA PHE A 134 -16.41 0.97 2.62
C PHE A 134 -15.65 0.49 1.38
N GLU A 135 -14.93 -0.64 1.46
CA GLU A 135 -14.25 -1.25 0.30
C GLU A 135 -15.21 -1.50 -0.87
N LYS A 136 -16.44 -1.96 -0.61
CA LYS A 136 -17.42 -2.23 -1.66
C LYS A 136 -17.99 -0.98 -2.32
N VAL A 137 -18.20 0.09 -1.55
CA VAL A 137 -18.60 1.39 -2.13
C VAL A 137 -17.47 1.96 -2.97
N CYS A 138 -16.24 1.98 -2.44
CA CYS A 138 -15.07 2.43 -3.17
C CYS A 138 -14.88 1.65 -4.49
N GLU A 139 -14.96 0.32 -4.46
CA GLU A 139 -14.80 -0.54 -5.64
C GLU A 139 -15.81 -0.18 -6.74
N LYS A 140 -17.08 0.02 -6.38
CA LYS A 140 -18.12 0.44 -7.32
C LYS A 140 -17.90 1.86 -7.86
N SER A 141 -17.30 2.73 -7.06
CA SER A 141 -16.95 4.10 -7.45
C SER A 141 -15.59 4.22 -8.16
N GLY A 142 -14.95 3.12 -8.56
CA GLY A 142 -13.66 3.13 -9.26
C GLY A 142 -12.44 3.39 -8.37
N ILE A 143 -12.59 3.32 -7.04
CA ILE A 143 -11.52 3.50 -6.05
C ILE A 143 -11.12 2.13 -5.50
N ILE A 144 -9.85 1.76 -5.65
CA ILE A 144 -9.33 0.47 -5.18
C ILE A 144 -8.50 0.65 -3.91
N LEU A 145 -8.95 0.02 -2.83
CA LEU A 145 -8.27 -0.05 -1.53
C LEU A 145 -8.50 -1.43 -0.90
N ASN A 146 -7.94 -1.65 0.29
CA ASN A 146 -8.04 -2.93 0.97
C ASN A 146 -8.59 -2.77 2.40
N LYS A 147 -9.64 -3.53 2.73
CA LYS A 147 -10.08 -3.70 4.13
C LYS A 147 -8.97 -4.34 4.96
N ASN A 148 -8.73 -3.79 6.14
CA ASN A 148 -7.59 -4.16 6.97
C ASN A 148 -7.97 -4.09 8.45
N ALA A 149 -7.54 -5.09 9.22
CA ALA A 149 -7.78 -5.12 10.65
C ALA A 149 -7.16 -3.91 11.34
N VAL A 150 -7.86 -3.41 12.36
CA VAL A 150 -7.40 -2.38 13.29
C VAL A 150 -7.36 -2.94 14.70
N TYR A 151 -6.63 -2.29 15.60
CA TYR A 151 -6.52 -2.73 16.99
C TYR A 151 -7.91 -2.88 17.63
N GLY A 152 -8.17 -4.06 18.23
CA GLY A 152 -9.43 -4.42 18.88
C GLY A 152 -10.45 -5.12 17.99
N ASP A 153 -10.14 -5.42 16.73
CA ASP A 153 -11.03 -6.21 15.88
C ASP A 153 -11.12 -7.68 16.33
N SER A 154 -12.34 -8.19 16.50
CA SER A 154 -12.62 -9.59 16.81
C SER A 154 -12.88 -10.39 15.53
N GLY A 155 -11.80 -10.74 14.82
CA GLY A 155 -11.84 -11.67 13.68
C GLY A 155 -11.59 -11.05 12.29
N ALA A 156 -11.17 -11.90 11.34
CA ALA A 156 -10.66 -11.47 10.04
C ALA A 156 -11.75 -11.13 8.99
N MET A 157 -13.00 -11.55 9.20
CA MET A 157 -14.05 -11.49 8.16
C MET A 157 -14.62 -10.08 7.93
N ALA A 158 -14.66 -9.25 8.97
CA ALA A 158 -15.21 -7.90 8.89
C ALA A 158 -14.34 -6.91 9.68
N PRO A 159 -13.12 -6.61 9.20
CA PRO A 159 -12.23 -5.70 9.91
C PRO A 159 -12.81 -4.29 10.00
N GLY A 160 -12.43 -3.55 11.04
CA GLY A 160 -12.93 -2.22 11.35
C GLY A 160 -12.30 -1.08 10.55
N GLY A 161 -11.33 -1.36 9.66
CA GLY A 161 -10.64 -0.30 8.93
C GLY A 161 -10.25 -0.64 7.50
N VAL A 162 -9.59 0.32 6.86
CA VAL A 162 -9.02 0.19 5.51
C VAL A 162 -7.60 0.74 5.45
N ARG A 163 -6.78 0.12 4.60
CA ARG A 163 -5.41 0.54 4.32
C ARG A 163 -5.35 1.25 2.96
N MET A 164 -4.75 2.42 2.95
CA MET A 164 -4.55 3.26 1.76
C MET A 164 -3.07 3.56 1.61
N GLY A 165 -2.59 3.67 0.37
CA GLY A 165 -1.18 3.97 0.10
C GLY A 165 -1.00 4.80 -1.15
N THR A 166 0.05 5.60 -1.16
CA THR A 166 0.32 6.60 -2.20
C THR A 166 1.26 6.20 -3.36
N PRO A 167 2.06 5.10 -3.33
CA PRO A 167 3.04 4.81 -4.39
C PRO A 167 2.49 4.73 -5.81
N ALA A 168 1.31 4.12 -5.99
CA ALA A 168 0.74 3.90 -7.31
C ALA A 168 0.34 5.21 -8.00
N MET A 169 -0.48 6.04 -7.34
CA MET A 169 -0.90 7.34 -7.90
C MET A 169 0.26 8.33 -8.00
N THR A 170 1.21 8.30 -7.06
CA THR A 170 2.43 9.12 -7.17
C THR A 170 3.27 8.71 -8.38
N SER A 171 3.29 7.43 -8.76
CA SER A 171 3.99 6.97 -9.98
C SER A 171 3.32 7.44 -11.27
N ARG A 172 2.06 7.85 -11.21
CA ARG A 172 1.31 8.47 -12.31
C ARG A 172 1.44 9.99 -12.37
N GLY A 173 2.18 10.58 -11.42
CA GLY A 173 2.44 12.02 -11.37
C GLY A 173 1.62 12.80 -10.34
N CYS A 174 0.77 12.15 -9.54
CA CYS A 174 -0.01 12.88 -8.53
C CYS A 174 0.87 13.56 -7.48
N LEU A 175 0.52 14.79 -7.13
CA LEU A 175 1.14 15.63 -6.10
C LEU A 175 0.20 15.82 -4.90
N GLU A 176 0.60 16.64 -3.92
CA GLU A 176 -0.14 16.82 -2.67
C GLU A 176 -1.58 17.29 -2.91
N GLU A 177 -1.79 18.26 -3.80
CA GLU A 177 -3.12 18.80 -4.16
C GLU A 177 -4.03 17.72 -4.76
N ASP A 178 -3.49 16.84 -5.59
CA ASP A 178 -4.20 15.69 -6.15
C ASP A 178 -4.65 14.71 -5.05
N PHE A 179 -3.81 14.53 -4.02
CA PHE A 179 -4.15 13.70 -2.86
C PHE A 179 -5.18 14.34 -1.94
N GLU A 180 -5.32 15.67 -1.93
CA GLU A 180 -6.47 16.34 -1.29
C GLU A 180 -7.77 16.04 -2.06
N ILE A 181 -7.75 16.07 -3.39
CA ILE A 181 -8.89 15.67 -4.23
C ILE A 181 -9.25 14.19 -3.99
N ILE A 182 -8.26 13.30 -3.92
CA ILE A 182 -8.48 11.89 -3.57
C ILE A 182 -9.12 11.75 -2.18
N ALA A 183 -8.74 12.59 -1.21
CA ALA A 183 -9.38 12.61 0.11
C ALA A 183 -10.87 12.98 0.02
N GLU A 184 -11.25 13.92 -0.86
CA GLU A 184 -12.66 14.26 -1.12
C GLU A 184 -13.45 13.11 -1.72
N PHE A 185 -12.85 12.34 -2.65
CA PHE A 185 -13.50 11.15 -3.21
C PHE A 185 -13.72 10.07 -2.15
N LEU A 186 -12.71 9.81 -1.31
CA LEU A 186 -12.81 8.87 -0.21
C LEU A 186 -13.87 9.29 0.82
N TYR A 187 -13.95 10.58 1.12
CA TYR A 187 -14.98 11.10 2.01
C TYR A 187 -16.38 11.02 1.40
N SER A 188 -16.53 11.30 0.10
CA SER A 188 -17.79 11.11 -0.62
C SER A 188 -18.25 9.65 -0.54
N ALA A 189 -17.34 8.70 -0.78
CA ALA A 189 -17.63 7.27 -0.65
C ALA A 189 -18.03 6.89 0.79
N LEU A 190 -17.46 7.55 1.80
CA LEU A 190 -17.80 7.31 3.21
C LEU A 190 -19.24 7.73 3.49
N GLN A 191 -19.64 8.91 3.00
CA GLN A 191 -21.01 9.43 3.17
C GLN A 191 -22.03 8.49 2.51
N ILE A 192 -21.76 8.04 1.27
CA ILE A 192 -22.60 7.05 0.59
C ILE A 192 -22.70 5.76 1.40
N ALA A 193 -21.56 5.24 1.89
CA ALA A 193 -21.55 4.03 2.71
C ALA A 193 -22.38 4.19 3.99
N MET A 194 -22.28 5.33 4.67
CA MET A 194 -23.09 5.63 5.87
C MET A 194 -24.58 5.72 5.54
N LYS A 195 -24.95 6.40 4.46
CA LYS A 195 -26.35 6.54 4.01
C LYS A 195 -26.98 5.17 3.72
N VAL A 196 -26.34 4.37 2.87
CA VAL A 196 -26.85 3.03 2.51
C VAL A 196 -26.90 2.12 3.74
N ARG A 197 -25.93 2.23 4.65
CA ARG A 197 -25.92 1.46 5.90
C ARG A 197 -27.09 1.81 6.80
N ASN A 198 -27.45 3.08 6.90
CA ASN A 198 -28.58 3.55 7.70
C ASN A 198 -29.92 3.11 7.09
N GLU A 199 -30.05 3.11 5.76
CA GLU A 199 -31.28 2.72 5.06
C GLU A 199 -31.52 1.20 5.04
N GLN A 200 -30.47 0.40 4.83
CA GLN A 200 -30.57 -1.05 4.62
C GLN A 200 -30.30 -1.89 5.89
N GLY A 201 -29.88 -1.24 6.98
CA GLY A 201 -29.60 -1.90 8.27
C GLY A 201 -28.35 -2.78 8.28
N HIS A 202 -28.31 -3.74 9.19
CA HIS A 202 -27.08 -4.44 9.56
C HIS A 202 -26.63 -5.59 8.63
N SER A 203 -27.51 -6.06 7.75
CA SER A 203 -27.26 -7.20 6.86
C SER A 203 -26.34 -6.83 5.69
N GLN A 204 -25.28 -7.61 5.48
CA GLN A 204 -24.38 -7.45 4.33
C GLN A 204 -25.12 -7.61 3.00
N LYS A 205 -26.05 -8.58 2.91
CA LYS A 205 -26.84 -8.81 1.69
C LYS A 205 -27.73 -7.62 1.36
N ALA A 206 -28.35 -7.02 2.39
CA ALA A 206 -29.17 -5.82 2.22
C ALA A 206 -28.32 -4.61 1.81
N PHE A 207 -27.16 -4.43 2.44
CA PHE A 207 -26.22 -3.37 2.07
C PHE A 207 -25.80 -3.47 0.60
N LEU A 208 -25.36 -4.65 0.14
CA LEU A 208 -24.95 -4.86 -1.25
C LEU A 208 -26.09 -4.60 -2.24
N LYS A 209 -27.33 -4.94 -1.88
CA LYS A 209 -28.52 -4.62 -2.68
C LYS A 209 -28.74 -3.10 -2.77
N GLY A 210 -28.55 -2.36 -1.68
CA GLY A 210 -28.64 -0.89 -1.69
C GLY A 210 -27.54 -0.18 -2.48
N LEU A 211 -26.48 -0.88 -2.89
CA LEU A 211 -25.45 -0.36 -3.80
C LEU A 211 -25.74 -0.66 -5.28
N GLN A 212 -26.85 -1.33 -5.60
CA GLN A 212 -27.27 -1.56 -6.99
C GLN A 212 -28.00 -0.32 -7.48
N ASP A 213 -27.66 0.13 -8.69
CA ASP A 213 -28.29 1.26 -9.38
C ASP A 213 -28.35 2.55 -8.53
N ASN A 214 -27.32 2.78 -7.72
CA ASN A 214 -27.22 3.93 -6.85
C ASN A 214 -26.60 5.12 -7.60
N GLU A 215 -27.39 6.16 -7.86
CA GLU A 215 -26.98 7.33 -8.64
C GLU A 215 -25.75 8.05 -8.06
N GLU A 216 -25.65 8.18 -6.73
CA GLU A 216 -24.50 8.84 -6.08
C GLU A 216 -23.18 8.08 -6.31
N ILE A 217 -23.25 6.74 -6.42
CA ILE A 217 -22.09 5.91 -6.75
C ILE A 217 -21.65 6.14 -8.20
N GLU A 218 -22.59 6.21 -9.14
CA GLU A 218 -22.30 6.44 -10.55
C GLU A 218 -21.74 7.86 -10.78
N GLU A 219 -22.28 8.87 -10.10
CA GLU A 219 -21.74 10.23 -10.13
C GLU A 219 -20.33 10.31 -9.55
N LEU A 220 -20.09 9.66 -8.40
CA LEU A 220 -18.75 9.59 -7.81
C LEU A 220 -17.79 8.85 -8.75
N ARG A 221 -18.22 7.74 -9.35
CA ARG A 221 -17.43 6.97 -10.31
C ARG A 221 -17.01 7.82 -11.50
N ALA A 222 -17.95 8.54 -12.12
CA ALA A 222 -17.67 9.41 -13.26
C ALA A 222 -16.61 10.48 -12.92
N ARG A 223 -16.68 11.07 -11.72
CA ARG A 223 -15.67 12.04 -11.26
C ARG A 223 -14.31 11.39 -11.02
N VAL A 224 -14.28 10.20 -10.40
CA VAL A 224 -13.05 9.44 -10.13
C VAL A 224 -12.37 9.02 -11.44
N GLU A 225 -13.13 8.48 -12.39
CA GLU A 225 -12.60 8.06 -13.70
C GLU A 225 -12.07 9.26 -14.49
N LYS A 226 -12.83 10.36 -14.55
CA LYS A 226 -12.37 11.60 -15.21
C LYS A 226 -11.07 12.12 -14.61
N PHE A 227 -10.96 12.14 -13.28
CA PHE A 227 -9.72 12.54 -12.59
C PHE A 227 -8.58 11.56 -12.91
N ALA A 228 -8.81 10.26 -12.79
CA ALA A 228 -7.79 9.24 -13.02
C ALA A 228 -7.29 9.22 -14.47
N LEU A 229 -8.11 9.56 -15.46
CA LEU A 229 -7.73 9.61 -16.88
C LEU A 229 -6.88 10.84 -17.24
N SER A 230 -6.82 11.85 -16.36
CA SER A 230 -5.98 13.04 -16.60
C SER A 230 -4.46 12.79 -16.40
N PHE A 231 -4.09 11.66 -15.79
CA PHE A 231 -2.71 11.30 -15.49
C PHE A 231 -2.15 10.25 -16.46
N GLU A 232 -0.85 10.29 -16.69
CA GLU A 232 -0.16 9.27 -17.49
C GLU A 232 -0.18 7.88 -16.80
N MET A 233 0.02 6.83 -17.59
CA MET A 233 0.11 5.46 -17.08
C MET A 233 1.47 4.86 -17.48
N PRO A 234 2.40 4.67 -16.53
CA PRO A 234 3.67 4.04 -16.85
C PRO A 234 3.46 2.60 -17.32
N GLY A 235 4.19 2.19 -18.36
CA GLY A 235 4.10 0.86 -18.94
C GLY A 235 3.02 0.68 -20.02
N LEU A 236 2.28 1.74 -20.36
CA LEU A 236 1.46 1.80 -21.58
C LEU A 236 2.07 2.86 -22.51
N ASP A 237 2.34 2.49 -23.75
CA ASP A 237 2.67 3.47 -24.78
C ASP A 237 1.38 4.16 -25.23
N LYS A 238 1.35 5.49 -25.23
CA LYS A 238 0.19 6.29 -25.71
C LYS A 238 -0.09 6.14 -27.23
N GLY A 239 0.63 5.25 -27.93
CA GLY A 239 0.60 5.11 -29.39
C GLY A 239 0.80 3.69 -29.91
N ALA A 240 0.48 2.65 -29.12
CA ALA A 240 0.41 1.27 -29.57
C ALA A 240 -1.05 0.79 -29.62
#